data_AF-A0A968HBL1-F1
#
_entry.id   AF-A0A968HBL1-F1
#
_cell.length_a   1.000
_cell.length_b   1.000
_cell.length_c   1.000
_cell.angle_alpha   90.00
_cell.angle_beta   90.00
_cell.angle_gamma   90.00
#
_symmetry.space_group_name_H-M   'P 1'
#
loop_
_entity.id
_entity.type
_entity.pdbx_description
1 polymer ?
#
loop_
_entity_poly.entity_id
_entity_poly.type
_entity_poly.pdbx_seq_one_letter_code
_entity_poly.pdbx_strand_id
1 'polypeptide(L)' 'MKTCSVCGATFDETVAPDSVFLEAGAWLSEEVWQDAGQLCPQCLENRARLAMMYAHDINQG' A
#
# COMPACT_ATOMS: atom_id res chain seq x y z
N MET A 1 -5.00 -12.52 10.08
CA MET A 1 -5.91 -11.42 10.46
C MET A 1 -5.10 -10.35 11.19
N LYS A 2 -5.05 -9.14 10.65
CA LYS A 2 -4.33 -7.98 11.19
C LYS A 2 -5.22 -6.73 11.19
N THR A 3 -4.83 -5.70 11.94
CA THR A 3 -5.52 -4.41 11.99
C THR A 3 -4.70 -3.37 11.23
N CYS A 4 -5.34 -2.68 10.29
CA CYS A 4 -4.70 -1.63 9.49
C CYS A 4 -4.30 -0.44 10.39
N SER A 5 -3.04 -0.02 10.33
CA SER A 5 -2.55 1.12 11.12
C SER A 5 -3.12 2.47 10.69
N VAL A 6 -3.63 2.58 9.46
CA VAL A 6 -4.20 3.84 8.91
C VAL A 6 -5.71 3.93 9.12
N CYS A 7 -6.47 2.90 8.74
CA CYS A 7 -7.94 2.97 8.79
C CYS A 7 -8.57 2.14 9.91
N GLY A 8 -7.79 1.33 10.65
CA GLY A 8 -8.29 0.49 11.73
C GLY A 8 -9.08 -0.75 11.29
N ALA A 9 -9.26 -0.98 9.98
CA ALA A 9 -9.99 -2.15 9.49
C ALA A 9 -9.21 -3.45 9.75
N THR A 10 -9.93 -4.52 10.09
CA THR A 10 -9.38 -5.87 10.10
C THR A 10 -9.23 -6.39 8.68
N PHE A 11 -8.07 -6.94 8.34
CA PHE A 11 -7.79 -7.49 7.02
C PHE A 11 -7.02 -8.82 7.08
N ASP A 12 -7.11 -9.58 5.99
CA ASP A 12 -6.30 -10.76 5.77
C ASP A 12 -5.10 -10.38 4.89
N GLU A 13 -3.90 -10.68 5.37
CA GLU A 13 -2.63 -10.38 4.70
C GLU A 13 -2.27 -11.41 3.63
N THR A 14 -3.00 -12.53 3.57
CA THR A 14 -2.76 -13.61 2.61
C THR A 14 -3.50 -13.42 1.30
N VAL A 15 -4.33 -12.37 1.19
CA VAL A 15 -5.05 -12.03 -0.03
C VAL A 15 -4.04 -11.56 -1.08
N ALA A 16 -3.98 -12.29 -2.18
CA ALA A 16 -3.12 -11.94 -3.30
C ALA A 16 -3.53 -10.57 -3.89
N PRO A 17 -2.57 -9.76 -4.39
CA PRO A 17 -2.90 -8.53 -5.07
C PRO A 17 -3.83 -8.78 -6.25
N ASP A 18 -4.97 -8.08 -6.30
CA ASP A 18 -5.95 -8.16 -7.38
C ASP A 18 -5.92 -6.93 -8.32
N SER A 19 -5.03 -5.97 -8.05
CA SER A 19 -4.88 -4.75 -8.84
C SER A 19 -3.43 -4.25 -8.92
N VAL A 20 -3.11 -3.53 -10.00
CA VAL A 20 -1.80 -2.90 -10.21
C VAL A 20 -1.49 -1.83 -9.14
N PHE A 21 -2.53 -1.19 -8.59
CA PHE A 21 -2.35 -0.20 -7.52
C PHE A 21 -2.04 -0.88 -6.19
N LEU A 22 -2.59 -2.08 -5.96
CA LEU A 22 -2.28 -2.85 -4.77
C LEU A 22 -0.84 -3.38 -4.81
N GLU A 23 -0.40 -3.87 -5.97
CA GLU A 23 0.99 -4.27 -6.20
C GLU A 23 1.96 -3.10 -5.99
N ALA A 24 1.69 -1.94 -6.61
CA ALA A 24 2.50 -0.74 -6.42
C ALA A 24 2.49 -0.26 -4.96
N GLY A 25 1.34 -0.34 -4.29
CA GLY A 25 1.21 0.01 -2.88
C GLY A 25 2.03 -0.89 -1.97
N ALA A 26 2.05 -2.20 -2.25
CA ALA A 26 2.87 -3.18 -1.54
C ALA A 26 4.37 -2.88 -1.74
N TRP A 27 4.80 -2.65 -2.97
CA TRP A 27 6.20 -2.26 -3.26
C TRP A 27 6.59 -0.98 -2.50
N LEU A 28 5.74 0.04 -2.51
CA LEU A 28 5.98 1.28 -1.77
C LEU A 28 6.09 1.05 -0.25
N SER A 29 5.32 0.11 0.30
CA SER A 29 5.40 -0.23 1.73
C SER A 29 6.70 -0.93 2.11
N GLU A 30 7.29 -1.69 1.20
CA GLU A 30 8.56 -2.40 1.41
C GLU A 30 9.76 -1.48 1.19
N GLU A 31 9.78 -0.74 0.07
CA GLU A 31 10.99 -0.02 -0.35
C GLU A 31 11.06 1.41 0.21
N VAL A 32 9.92 2.09 0.33
CA VAL A 32 9.89 3.53 0.66
C VAL A 32 9.54 3.78 2.11
N TRP A 33 8.40 3.24 2.58
CA TRP A 33 7.88 3.54 3.92
C TRP A 33 8.28 2.54 5.01
N GLN A 34 8.81 1.38 4.64
CA GLN A 34 9.27 0.35 5.59
C GLN A 34 8.16 -0.09 6.57
N ASP A 35 6.91 -0.14 6.10
CA ASP A 35 5.72 -0.49 6.88
C ASP A 35 4.92 -1.65 6.25
N ALA A 36 5.61 -2.50 5.48
CA ALA A 36 5.05 -3.70 4.87
C ALA A 36 4.28 -4.56 5.89
N GLY A 37 3.08 -4.99 5.48
CA GLY A 37 2.19 -5.81 6.30
C GLY A 37 1.43 -5.07 7.41
N GLN A 38 1.52 -3.73 7.52
CA GLN A 38 0.75 -2.93 8.48
C GLN A 38 -0.55 -2.35 7.92
N LEU A 39 -0.72 -2.35 6.60
CA LEU A 39 -1.84 -1.73 5.91
C LEU A 39 -2.74 -2.75 5.23
N CYS A 40 -4.04 -2.46 5.21
CA CYS A 40 -4.98 -3.23 4.42
C CYS A 40 -4.84 -2.93 2.92
N PRO A 41 -5.34 -3.83 2.04
CA PRO A 41 -5.27 -3.67 0.59
C PRO A 41 -5.77 -2.30 0.09
N GLN A 42 -6.90 -1.82 0.60
CA GLN A 42 -7.45 -0.53 0.21
C GLN A 42 -6.51 0.65 0.54
N CYS A 43 -5.82 0.59 1.67
CA CYS A 43 -4.88 1.65 2.06
C CYS A 43 -3.60 1.59 1.23
N LEU A 44 -3.15 0.40 0.82
CA LEU A 44 -2.04 0.23 -0.12
C LEU A 44 -2.40 0.80 -1.50
N GLU A 45 -3.59 0.52 -2.02
CA GLU A 45 -4.04 1.13 -3.28
C GLU A 45 -4.10 2.65 -3.21
N ASN A 46 -4.69 3.18 -2.13
CA ASN A 46 -4.80 4.62 -1.93
C ASN A 46 -3.42 5.26 -1.88
N ARG A 47 -2.46 4.62 -1.20
CA ARG A 47 -1.06 5.05 -1.19
C ARG A 47 -0.48 5.10 -2.60
N ALA A 48 -0.64 4.05 -3.40
CA ALA A 48 -0.12 4.05 -4.77
C ALA A 48 -0.70 5.18 -5.62
N ARG A 49 -2.02 5.40 -5.56
CA ARG A 49 -2.70 6.49 -6.27
C ARG A 49 -2.18 7.86 -5.82
N LEU A 50 -2.05 8.07 -4.52
CA LEU A 50 -1.52 9.33 -3.96
C LEU A 50 -0.05 9.54 -4.33
N ALA A 51 0.76 8.49 -4.33
CA ALA A 51 2.16 8.56 -4.75
C ALA A 51 2.29 8.99 -6.22
N MET A 52 1.46 8.44 -7.11
CA MET A 52 1.43 8.87 -8.51
C MET A 52 1.01 10.34 -8.70
N MET A 53 0.15 10.86 -7.82
CA MET A 53 -0.33 12.25 -7.89
C MET A 53 0.60 13.26 -7.22
N TYR A 54 1.27 12.89 -6.13
CA TYR A 54 1.93 13.85 -5.23
C TYR A 54 3.37 13.49 -4.88
N ALA A 55 3.80 12.24 -5.03
CA ALA A 55 5.16 11.79 -4.73
C ALA A 55 6.00 11.74 -6.02
N HIS A 56 6.11 12.87 -6.71
CA HIS A 56 6.86 12.97 -7.96
C HIS A 56 8.35 12.66 -7.81
N ASP A 57 8.90 12.79 -6.61
CA ASP A 57 10.26 12.37 -6.26
C ASP A 57 10.45 10.86 -6.27
N ILE A 58 9.41 10.12 -5.88
CA ILE A 58 9.40 8.65 -5.85
C ILE A 58 8.92 8.06 -7.18
N ASN A 59 8.19 8.84 -7.99
CA ASN A 59 7.58 8.41 -9.26
C ASN A 59 8.39 8.83 -10.51
N GLN A 60 9.72 8.80 -10.47
CA GLN A 60 10.60 9.17 -11.61
C GLN A 60 11.19 7.99 -12.35
N GLY A 61 10.42 6.91 -12.53
CA GLY A 61 10.85 5.72 -13.27
C GLY A 61 11.50 6.02 -14.61
#